data_AF-A0A511YRT9-F1
#
_entry.id   AF-A0A511YRT9-F1
#
_cell.length_a   1.000
_cell.length_b   1.000
_cell.length_c   1.000
_cell.angle_alpha   90.00
_cell.angle_beta   90.00
_cell.angle_gamma   90.00
#
_symmetry.space_group_name_H-M   'P 1'
#
loop_
_entity.id
_entity.type
_entity.pdbx_description
1 polymer ?
#
loop_
_entity_poly.entity_id
_entity_poly.type
_entity_poly.pdbx_seq_one_letter_code
_entity_poly.pdbx_strand_id
1 'polypeptide(L)'
;MINPKHPLQYYNTQQEFFLKHLADQNKEYHMLYISYSNAVYLYYDLQLNISENHYEEWLNGIEDEQVKSAMQSEGFKNCLKNDSFVQFIKEKRKVTEKDYIMQKMGHKEYSRYQVLSQNH
;
A
#
# COMPACT_ATOMS: atom_id res chain seq x y z
N MET A 1 17.68 -3.95 6.38
CA MET A 1 16.58 -3.71 7.35
C MET A 1 15.28 -3.82 6.58
N ILE A 2 14.18 -4.29 7.20
CA ILE A 2 12.87 -4.33 6.53
C ILE A 2 12.47 -2.90 6.13
N ASN A 3 12.17 -2.68 4.84
CA ASN A 3 11.70 -1.40 4.33
C ASN A 3 10.89 -1.59 3.03
N PRO A 4 9.61 -1.17 2.98
CA PRO A 4 8.85 -0.50 4.04
C PRO A 4 8.47 -1.45 5.19
N LYS A 5 8.23 -0.86 6.37
CA LYS A 5 7.62 -1.55 7.51
C LYS A 5 6.10 -1.67 7.34
N HIS A 6 5.50 -2.64 8.04
CA HIS A 6 4.05 -2.75 8.13
C HIS A 6 3.49 -1.56 8.95
N PRO A 7 2.30 -1.02 8.61
CA PRO A 7 1.71 0.11 9.35
C PRO A 7 1.39 -0.22 10.82
N LEU A 8 1.01 -1.46 11.10
CA LEU A 8 0.71 -1.93 12.47
C LEU A 8 1.96 -2.49 13.17
N GLN A 9 2.26 -1.97 14.36
CA GLN A 9 3.45 -2.32 15.16
C GLN A 9 3.53 -3.82 15.55
N TYR A 10 2.38 -4.47 15.71
CA TYR A 10 2.31 -5.91 15.98
C TYR A 10 3.08 -6.71 14.92
N TYR A 11 2.82 -6.47 13.63
CA TYR A 11 3.49 -7.20 12.55
C TYR A 11 4.97 -6.85 12.44
N ASN A 12 5.37 -5.60 12.66
CA ASN A 12 6.79 -5.22 12.69
C ASN A 12 7.57 -6.03 13.73
N THR A 13 6.99 -6.19 14.92
CA THR A 13 7.60 -6.95 16.02
C THR A 13 7.76 -8.43 15.66
N GLN A 14 6.72 -9.03 15.08
CA GLN A 14 6.75 -10.44 14.66
C GLN A 14 7.75 -10.68 13.50
N GLN A 15 7.80 -9.77 12.53
CA GLN A 15 8.72 -9.86 11.39
C GLN A 15 10.19 -9.76 11.83
N GLU A 16 10.50 -8.82 12.74
CA GLU A 16 11.85 -8.66 13.30
C GLU A 16 12.24 -9.89 14.15
N PHE A 17 11.30 -10.41 14.95
CA PHE A 17 11.51 -11.64 15.71
C PHE A 17 11.80 -12.83 14.81
N PHE A 18 11.02 -13.03 13.74
CA PHE A 18 11.22 -14.09 12.76
C PHE A 18 12.61 -14.01 12.11
N LEU A 19 13.01 -12.82 11.63
CA LEU A 19 14.33 -12.64 11.00
C LEU A 19 15.50 -12.89 11.97
N LYS A 20 15.33 -12.56 13.25
CA LYS A 20 16.37 -12.80 14.28
C LYS A 20 16.64 -14.28 14.50
N HIS A 21 15.62 -15.14 14.37
CA HIS A 21 15.71 -16.59 14.63
C HIS A 21 15.92 -17.43 13.37
N LEU A 22 16.00 -16.80 12.20
CA LEU A 22 16.24 -17.49 10.94
C LEU A 22 17.73 -17.83 10.77
N ALA A 23 18.04 -18.91 10.07
CA ALA A 23 19.41 -19.21 9.65
C ALA A 23 19.94 -18.13 8.71
N ASP A 24 21.22 -17.76 8.83
CA ASP A 24 21.82 -16.63 8.09
C ASP A 24 21.64 -16.73 6.57
N GLN A 25 21.78 -17.94 6.02
CA GLN A 25 21.60 -18.21 4.58
C GLN A 25 20.20 -17.84 4.07
N ASN A 26 19.19 -17.82 4.92
CA ASN A 26 17.81 -17.52 4.55
C ASN A 26 17.41 -16.06 4.87
N LYS A 27 18.22 -15.33 5.65
CA LYS A 27 17.85 -14.00 6.16
C LYS A 27 17.66 -12.97 5.06
N GLU A 28 18.54 -12.98 4.05
CA GLU A 28 18.48 -11.99 2.97
C GLU A 28 17.16 -12.09 2.19
N TYR A 29 16.82 -13.29 1.70
CA TYR A 29 15.59 -13.52 0.96
C TYR A 29 14.37 -13.14 1.79
N HIS A 30 14.27 -13.62 3.03
CA HIS A 30 13.09 -13.35 3.85
C HIS A 30 12.96 -11.88 4.24
N MET A 31 14.06 -11.17 4.47
CA MET A 31 14.02 -9.72 4.72
C MET A 31 13.45 -8.97 3.52
N LEU A 32 13.88 -9.34 2.31
CA LEU A 32 13.40 -8.73 1.07
C LEU A 32 11.96 -9.13 0.75
N TYR A 33 11.58 -10.38 0.98
CA TYR A 33 10.21 -10.87 0.86
C TYR A 33 9.27 -10.12 1.80
N ILE A 34 9.62 -9.99 3.09
CA ILE A 34 8.81 -9.22 4.05
C ILE A 34 8.66 -7.77 3.60
N SER A 35 9.75 -7.15 3.13
CA SER A 35 9.72 -5.78 2.60
C SER A 35 8.80 -5.65 1.39
N TYR A 36 8.86 -6.60 0.47
CA TYR A 36 7.96 -6.70 -0.68
C TYR A 36 6.51 -6.87 -0.25
N SER A 37 6.20 -7.83 0.64
CA SER A 37 4.85 -8.06 1.15
C SER A 37 4.28 -6.86 1.89
N ASN A 38 5.10 -6.13 2.66
CA ASN A 38 4.67 -4.88 3.29
C ASN A 38 4.37 -3.79 2.24
N ALA A 39 5.18 -3.67 1.19
CA ALA A 39 4.93 -2.72 0.11
C ALA A 39 3.64 -3.06 -0.67
N VAL A 40 3.39 -4.34 -0.94
CA VAL A 40 2.12 -4.83 -1.51
C VAL A 40 0.95 -4.47 -0.62
N TYR A 41 1.06 -4.72 0.70
CA TYR A 41 0.01 -4.36 1.66
C TYR A 41 -0.30 -2.87 1.61
N LEU A 42 0.73 -2.01 1.63
CA LEU A 42 0.58 -0.56 1.56
C LEU A 42 -0.01 -0.09 0.22
N TYR A 43 0.24 -0.81 -0.88
CA TYR A 43 -0.35 -0.50 -2.18
C TYR A 43 -1.86 -0.75 -2.16
N TYR A 44 -2.29 -1.91 -1.65
CA TYR A 44 -3.70 -2.29 -1.62
C TYR A 44 -4.50 -1.66 -0.48
N ASP A 45 -3.84 -1.24 0.60
CA ASP A 45 -4.48 -0.46 1.64
C ASP A 45 -4.75 0.96 1.13
N LEU A 46 -5.93 1.10 0.53
CA LEU A 46 -6.45 2.36 0.01
C LEU A 46 -6.43 3.44 1.09
N GLN A 47 -6.70 3.11 2.36
CA GLN A 47 -6.82 4.10 3.43
C GLN A 47 -5.50 4.77 3.79
N LEU A 48 -4.35 4.13 3.52
CA LEU A 48 -3.03 4.67 3.86
C LEU A 48 -2.47 5.68 2.86
N ASN A 49 -3.08 5.79 1.67
CA ASN A 49 -2.64 6.75 0.64
C ASN A 49 -3.80 7.59 0.08
N ILE A 50 -4.91 7.72 0.82
CA ILE A 50 -6.03 8.62 0.48
C ILE A 50 -6.05 9.76 1.50
N SER A 51 -6.20 10.98 1.00
CA SER A 51 -6.32 12.20 1.81
C SER A 51 -7.64 12.90 1.54
N GLU A 52 -8.01 13.86 2.39
CA GLU A 52 -9.21 14.69 2.20
C GLU A 52 -9.20 15.42 0.85
N ASN A 53 -8.03 15.87 0.35
CA ASN A 53 -7.94 16.45 -1.00
C ASN A 53 -8.44 15.51 -2.12
N HIS A 54 -8.22 14.20 -1.97
CA HIS A 54 -8.73 13.25 -2.97
C HIS A 54 -10.26 13.15 -2.92
N TYR A 55 -10.82 13.21 -1.71
CA TYR A 55 -12.25 13.21 -1.49
C TYR A 55 -12.91 14.48 -2.04
N GLU A 56 -12.32 15.65 -1.79
CA GLU A 56 -12.78 16.92 -2.34
C GLU A 56 -12.74 16.91 -3.87
N GLU A 57 -11.65 16.41 -4.47
CA GLU A 57 -11.54 16.32 -5.93
C GLU A 57 -12.58 15.37 -6.53
N TRP A 58 -12.82 14.21 -5.89
CA TRP A 58 -13.88 13.29 -6.30
C TRP A 58 -15.27 13.92 -6.21
N LEU A 59 -15.60 14.58 -5.09
CA LEU A 59 -16.86 15.29 -4.93
C LEU A 59 -17.08 16.37 -5.99
N ASN A 60 -16.01 17.08 -6.37
CA ASN A 60 -16.07 18.09 -7.42
C ASN A 60 -16.28 17.49 -8.83
N GLY A 61 -15.98 16.21 -9.02
CA GLY A 61 -16.26 15.48 -10.25
C GLY A 61 -17.68 14.89 -10.33
N ILE A 62 -18.48 14.95 -9.26
CA ILE A 62 -19.87 14.48 -9.26
C ILE A 62 -20.76 15.58 -9.84
N GLU A 63 -21.36 15.32 -11.00
CA GLU A 63 -22.26 16.27 -11.68
C GLU A 63 -23.66 16.33 -11.05
N ASP A 64 -24.12 15.23 -10.45
CA ASP A 64 -25.41 15.17 -9.77
C ASP A 64 -25.30 15.78 -8.36
N GLU A 65 -25.88 16.97 -8.18
CA GLU A 65 -25.86 17.70 -6.91
C GLU A 65 -26.54 16.97 -5.75
N GLN A 66 -27.55 16.12 -6.01
CA GLN A 66 -28.18 15.32 -4.94
C GLN A 66 -27.21 14.24 -4.45
N VAL A 67 -26.55 13.55 -5.38
CA VAL A 67 -25.52 12.55 -5.06
C VAL A 67 -24.35 13.21 -4.32
N LYS A 68 -23.88 14.35 -4.82
CA LYS A 68 -22.78 15.11 -4.20
C LYS A 68 -23.13 15.52 -2.77
N SER A 69 -24.32 16.08 -2.54
CA SER A 69 -24.77 16.46 -1.20
C SER A 69 -24.91 15.25 -0.26
N ALA A 70 -25.35 14.09 -0.77
CA ALA A 70 -25.42 12.87 0.00
C ALA A 70 -24.02 12.38 0.42
N MET A 71 -23.06 12.37 -0.52
CA MET A 71 -21.68 11.97 -0.24
C MET A 71 -20.93 12.95 0.68
N GLN A 72 -21.23 14.25 0.58
CA GLN A 72 -20.78 15.25 1.55
C GLN A 72 -21.30 14.97 2.96
N SER A 73 -22.58 14.60 3.07
CA SER A 73 -23.23 14.29 4.35
C SER A 73 -22.69 13.00 4.98
N GLU A 74 -22.30 12.00 4.17
CA GLU A 74 -21.63 10.80 4.67
C GLU A 74 -20.24 11.11 5.26
N GLY A 75 -19.53 12.07 4.65
CA GLY A 75 -18.21 12.50 5.07
C GLY A 75 -17.08 11.54 4.67
N PHE A 76 -15.86 12.08 4.65
CA PHE A 76 -14.66 11.43 4.11
C PHE A 76 -14.44 9.99 4.59
N LYS A 77 -14.49 9.75 5.91
CA LYS A 77 -14.20 8.43 6.48
C LYS A 77 -15.16 7.34 6.02
N ASN A 78 -16.42 7.68 5.82
CA ASN A 78 -17.42 6.72 5.33
C ASN A 78 -17.26 6.49 3.84
N CYS A 79 -16.97 7.55 3.07
CA CYS A 79 -16.72 7.44 1.64
C CYS A 79 -15.49 6.59 1.30
N LEU A 80 -14.54 6.35 2.20
CA LEU A 80 -13.43 5.40 1.99
C LEU A 80 -13.88 3.97 1.61
N LYS A 81 -15.14 3.61 1.89
CA LYS A 81 -15.75 2.33 1.51
C LYS A 81 -16.72 2.45 0.33
N ASN A 82 -16.94 3.64 -0.19
CA ASN A 82 -17.82 3.87 -1.34
C ASN A 82 -17.13 3.41 -2.63
N ASP A 83 -17.80 2.56 -3.41
CA ASP A 83 -17.21 1.95 -4.61
C ASP A 83 -16.80 2.97 -5.68
N SER A 84 -17.59 4.03 -5.87
CA SER A 84 -17.27 5.09 -6.83
C SER A 84 -16.03 5.87 -6.40
N PHE A 85 -15.91 6.19 -5.10
CA PHE A 85 -14.70 6.86 -4.60
C PHE A 85 -13.48 5.95 -4.70
N VAL A 86 -13.63 4.67 -4.32
CA VAL A 86 -12.57 3.67 -4.46
C VAL A 86 -12.10 3.56 -5.91
N GLN A 87 -13.03 3.54 -6.86
CA GLN A 87 -12.72 3.50 -8.29
C GLN A 87 -11.99 4.77 -8.76
N PHE A 88 -12.45 5.95 -8.35
CA PHE A 88 -11.77 7.22 -8.64
C PHE A 88 -10.32 7.22 -8.15
N ILE A 89 -10.06 6.73 -6.93
CA ILE A 89 -8.70 6.62 -6.40
C ILE A 89 -7.86 5.65 -7.23
N LYS A 90 -8.41 4.50 -7.62
CA LYS A 90 -7.70 3.52 -8.46
C LYS A 90 -7.31 4.10 -9.81
N GLU A 91 -8.21 4.82 -10.46
CA GLU A 91 -7.95 5.48 -11.76
C GLU A 91 -6.92 6.59 -11.64
N LYS A 92 -7.00 7.36 -10.55
CA LYS A 92 -6.06 8.44 -10.27
C LYS A 92 -4.67 7.93 -9.89
N ARG A 93 -4.58 6.74 -9.29
CA ARG A 93 -3.32 6.01 -9.07
C ARG A 93 -2.77 5.54 -10.43
N LYS A 94 -2.14 6.48 -11.15
CA LYS A 94 -1.34 6.21 -12.37
C LYS A 94 -0.09 5.35 -12.13
N VAL A 95 0.15 4.94 -10.89
CA VAL A 95 1.31 4.16 -10.48
C VAL A 95 0.91 2.70 -10.38
N THR A 96 1.55 1.86 -11.18
CA THR A 96 1.33 0.42 -11.13
C THR A 96 1.81 -0.16 -9.80
N GLU A 97 1.29 -1.31 -9.39
CA GLU A 97 1.76 -2.01 -8.19
C GLU A 97 3.28 -2.16 -8.20
N LYS A 98 3.84 -2.57 -9.34
CA LYS A 98 5.28 -2.74 -9.54
C LYS A 98 6.04 -1.44 -9.28
N ASP A 99 5.60 -0.33 -9.88
CA ASP A 99 6.29 0.95 -9.74
C ASP A 99 6.22 1.46 -8.30
N TYR A 100 5.08 1.28 -7.64
CA TYR A 100 4.90 1.63 -6.24
C TYR A 100 5.84 0.82 -5.33
N ILE A 101 5.87 -0.49 -5.50
CA ILE A 101 6.72 -1.38 -4.69
C ILE A 101 8.19 -1.05 -4.90
N MET A 102 8.61 -0.86 -6.16
CA MET A 102 9.98 -0.49 -6.51
C MET A 102 10.38 0.85 -5.89
N GLN A 103 9.47 1.83 -5.87
CA GLN A 103 9.69 3.12 -5.21
C GLN A 103 9.82 2.96 -3.68
N LYS A 104 8.99 2.12 -3.05
CA LYS A 104 8.97 1.96 -1.58
C LYS A 104 10.14 1.14 -1.05
N MET A 105 10.50 0.05 -1.75
CA MET A 105 11.62 -0.80 -1.36
C MET A 105 12.98 -0.18 -1.73
N GLY A 106 13.01 0.54 -2.85
CA GLY A 106 14.25 0.88 -3.54
C GLY A 106 14.53 -0.06 -4.70
N HIS A 107 15.04 0.49 -5.80
CA HIS A 107 15.30 -0.26 -7.03
C HIS A 107 16.26 -1.44 -6.82
N LYS A 108 17.33 -1.25 -6.03
CA LYS A 108 18.35 -2.28 -5.81
C LYS A 108 17.78 -3.47 -5.04
N GLU A 109 17.06 -3.18 -3.96
CA GLU A 109 16.41 -4.16 -3.10
C GLU A 109 15.33 -4.94 -3.86
N TYR A 110 14.52 -4.24 -4.66
CA TYR A 110 13.52 -4.88 -5.52
C TYR A 110 14.16 -5.81 -6.56
N SER A 111 15.21 -5.35 -7.27
CA SER A 111 15.93 -6.21 -8.22
C SER A 111 16.58 -7.42 -7.54
N ARG A 112 17.16 -7.24 -6.35
CA ARG A 112 17.75 -8.35 -5.58
C ARG A 112 16.69 -9.35 -5.16
N TYR A 113 15.52 -8.89 -4.72
CA TYR A 113 14.39 -9.75 -4.39
C TYR A 113 13.98 -10.61 -5.59
N GLN A 114 13.82 -10.01 -6.78
CA GLN A 114 13.41 -10.73 -7.97
C GLN A 114 14.38 -11.86 -8.36
N VAL A 115 15.68 -11.64 -8.20
CA VAL A 115 16.71 -12.67 -8.44
C VAL A 115 16.60 -13.81 -7.44
N LEU A 116 16.40 -13.49 -6.16
CA LEU A 116 16.32 -14.52 -5.11
C LEU A 116 14.99 -15.29 -5.15
N SER A 117 13.88 -14.65 -5.52
CA SER A 117 12.56 -15.29 -5.59
C SER A 117 12.40 -16.30 -6.72
N GLN A 118 13.27 -16.27 -7.72
CA GLN A 118 13.28 -17.26 -8.81
C GLN A 118 13.96 -18.58 -8.42
N ASN A 119 14.75 -18.57 -7.34
CA ASN A 119 15.58 -19.69 -6.89
C ASN A 119 15.08 -20.31 -5.57
N HIS A 120 13.92 -19.87 -5.10
CA HIS A 120 13.28 -20.27 -3.84
C HIS A 120 11.98 -21.03 -4.13
#